data_AF-A0A1I4MPL3-F1
#
_entry.id   AF-A0A1I4MPL3-F1
#
_cell.length_a   1.000
_cell.length_b   1.000
_cell.length_c   1.000
_cell.angle_alpha   90.00
_cell.angle_beta   90.00
_cell.angle_gamma   90.00
#
_symmetry.space_group_name_H-M   'P 1'
#
loop_
_entity.id
_entity.type
_entity.pdbx_description
1 polymer ?
#
loop_
_entity_poly.entity_id
_entity_poly.type
_entity_poly.pdbx_seq_one_letter_code
_entity_poly.pdbx_strand_id
1 'polypeptide(L)'
;LEVGPDPVLTPAVQRTLEEDGDDGRWTVIPARPEPAGLVTAVARAHTAGVRPDWRALFPAGTVPGELPTYAFGGRRYWLSQTPPTASAPAGGPRHPLLGGALELADGSTVHTGRLSSSAHPRLAGRPVGAEDLLPGEVPLVYRQHVPLRLPEDGGALDVQLTVGEPDEHGHRGVTVHSRPVPDSGARGRKPAWVRHAEGVLAAGPAPGPAESGPRPALHRLDWIRVPVPADAVSEPAAEPGTVFVRCVDEGSGDDPAARAHAAARQALEAVQGFLADDRSRGARIVLVTEGAVAVGDEGVGDPGAAAVWGLARAAQSEHPGRVVLLDTDGTEESRGAVEAALATGEPQLALRAGVAYVPRLVAVPAEPEAEPGTVGPLDPDGTVLVTGGTGTLGGVVARHLVVVHGVRRLLL
;
A
#
# COMPACT_ATOMS: atom_id res chain seq x y z
N LEU A 1 -38.10 -21.87 -21.08
CA LEU A 1 -37.85 -23.13 -20.35
C LEU A 1 -37.69 -24.22 -21.38
N GLU A 2 -36.55 -24.91 -21.43
CA GLU A 2 -36.37 -26.09 -22.27
C GLU A 2 -36.51 -27.35 -21.41
N VAL A 3 -37.36 -28.29 -21.83
CA VAL A 3 -37.57 -29.59 -21.16
C VAL A 3 -37.05 -30.68 -22.08
N GLY A 4 -35.95 -31.33 -21.71
CA GLY A 4 -35.25 -32.27 -22.60
C GLY A 4 -34.03 -32.90 -21.93
N PRO A 5 -33.53 -34.05 -22.43
CA PRO A 5 -32.37 -34.71 -21.81
C PRO A 5 -31.09 -33.87 -21.88
N ASP A 6 -30.99 -32.99 -22.88
CA ASP A 6 -29.86 -32.11 -23.16
C ASP A 6 -30.35 -30.74 -23.68
N PRO A 7 -29.54 -29.67 -23.58
CA PRO A 7 -29.88 -28.33 -24.06
C PRO A 7 -29.74 -28.20 -25.59
N VAL A 8 -30.60 -28.89 -26.34
CA VAL A 8 -30.53 -28.97 -27.81
C VAL A 8 -31.10 -27.71 -28.46
N LEU A 9 -32.17 -27.16 -27.92
CA LEU A 9 -32.87 -26.00 -28.47
C LEU A 9 -32.35 -24.68 -27.92
N THR A 10 -31.61 -24.70 -26.81
CA THR A 10 -31.09 -23.51 -26.12
C THR A 10 -30.37 -22.52 -27.07
N PRO A 11 -29.43 -22.95 -27.95
CA PRO A 11 -28.75 -22.00 -28.84
C PRO A 11 -29.66 -21.41 -29.93
N ALA A 12 -30.69 -22.16 -30.36
CA ALA A 12 -31.65 -21.68 -31.36
C ALA A 12 -32.64 -20.69 -30.75
N VAL A 13 -33.14 -20.99 -29.55
CA VAL A 13 -34.03 -20.11 -28.78
C VAL A 13 -33.33 -18.80 -28.42
N GLN A 14 -32.06 -18.86 -27.98
CA GLN A 14 -31.27 -17.68 -27.66
C GLN A 14 -31.17 -16.72 -28.86
N ARG A 15 -30.81 -17.25 -30.03
CA ARG A 15 -30.69 -16.44 -31.25
C ARG A 15 -32.00 -15.75 -31.63
N THR A 16 -33.13 -16.46 -31.53
CA THR A 16 -34.45 -15.89 -31.85
C THR A 16 -34.85 -14.78 -30.88
N LEU A 17 -34.57 -14.93 -29.58
CA LEU A 17 -34.88 -13.89 -28.58
C LEU A 17 -33.98 -12.66 -28.73
N GLU A 18 -32.69 -12.86 -29.05
CA GLU A 18 -31.75 -11.77 -29.36
C GLU A 18 -32.19 -10.98 -30.61
N GLU A 19 -32.71 -11.67 -31.64
CA GLU A 19 -33.25 -11.05 -32.85
C GLU A 19 -34.54 -10.23 -32.58
N ASP A 20 -35.36 -10.66 -31.63
CA ASP A 20 -36.58 -9.95 -31.19
C ASP A 20 -36.31 -8.84 -30.16
N GLY A 21 -35.05 -8.63 -29.75
CA GLY A 21 -34.65 -7.62 -28.77
C GLY A 21 -35.10 -7.92 -27.33
N ASP A 22 -35.36 -9.20 -27.02
CA ASP A 22 -35.77 -9.67 -25.70
C ASP A 22 -34.57 -10.32 -24.97
N ASP A 23 -34.08 -9.67 -23.90
CA ASP A 23 -33.08 -10.22 -22.98
C ASP A 23 -33.66 -11.26 -22.00
N GLY A 24 -34.62 -12.06 -22.48
CA GLY A 24 -35.38 -13.03 -21.70
C GLY A 24 -34.47 -14.01 -20.98
N ARG A 25 -34.80 -14.36 -19.74
CA ARG A 25 -34.01 -15.31 -18.93
C ARG A 25 -34.50 -16.75 -19.16
N TRP A 26 -33.60 -17.67 -19.53
CA TRP A 26 -33.94 -19.08 -19.75
C TRP A 26 -33.20 -20.04 -18.79
N THR A 27 -33.78 -21.23 -18.60
CA THR A 27 -33.15 -22.36 -17.93
C THR A 27 -33.58 -23.66 -18.61
N VAL A 28 -32.77 -24.71 -18.43
CA VAL A 28 -32.99 -26.06 -18.98
C VAL A 28 -33.35 -26.99 -17.83
N ILE A 29 -34.45 -27.73 -17.98
CA ILE A 29 -34.82 -28.83 -17.09
C ILE A 29 -34.43 -30.13 -17.78
N PRO A 30 -33.51 -30.92 -17.21
CA PRO A 30 -33.17 -32.23 -17.75
C PRO A 30 -34.40 -33.15 -17.73
N ALA A 31 -34.68 -33.85 -18.82
CA ALA A 31 -35.83 -34.75 -18.95
C ALA A 31 -35.65 -36.08 -18.20
N ARG A 32 -34.43 -36.37 -17.71
CA ARG A 32 -34.19 -37.55 -16.88
C ARG A 32 -34.49 -37.22 -15.41
N PRO A 33 -35.09 -38.16 -14.65
CA PRO A 33 -35.39 -37.98 -13.23
C PRO A 33 -34.10 -38.04 -12.41
N GLU A 34 -33.29 -36.99 -12.48
CA GLU A 34 -32.18 -36.75 -11.58
C GLU A 34 -32.60 -35.63 -10.61
N PRO A 35 -32.86 -35.94 -9.33
CA PRO A 35 -33.30 -34.95 -8.34
C PRO A 35 -32.41 -33.70 -8.31
N ALA A 36 -31.09 -33.87 -8.49
CA ALA A 36 -30.13 -32.77 -8.56
C ALA A 36 -30.35 -31.84 -9.78
N GLY A 37 -30.67 -32.42 -10.94
CA GLY A 37 -30.91 -31.65 -12.17
C GLY A 37 -32.17 -30.80 -12.09
N LEU A 38 -33.26 -31.37 -11.57
CA LEU A 38 -34.50 -30.64 -11.34
C LEU A 38 -34.34 -29.51 -10.30
N VAL A 39 -33.71 -29.80 -9.15
CA VAL A 39 -33.46 -28.80 -8.10
C VAL A 39 -32.57 -27.67 -8.63
N THR A 40 -31.53 -28.00 -9.42
CA THR A 40 -30.65 -26.99 -10.04
C THR A 40 -31.42 -26.09 -11.00
N ALA A 41 -32.32 -26.64 -11.82
CA ALA A 41 -33.13 -25.85 -12.76
C ALA A 41 -34.10 -24.91 -12.02
N VAL A 42 -34.75 -25.38 -10.95
CA VAL A 42 -35.65 -24.56 -10.11
C VAL A 42 -34.87 -23.47 -9.37
N ALA A 43 -33.67 -23.78 -8.86
CA ALA A 43 -32.78 -22.80 -8.23
C ALA A 43 -32.32 -21.71 -9.22
N ARG A 44 -31.93 -22.09 -10.45
CA ARG A 44 -31.58 -21.13 -11.51
C ARG A 44 -32.75 -20.21 -11.86
N ALA A 45 -33.96 -20.77 -12.00
CA ALA A 45 -35.16 -19.98 -12.21
C ALA A 45 -35.39 -18.97 -11.06
N HIS A 46 -35.17 -19.40 -9.81
CA HIS A 46 -35.27 -18.51 -8.64
C HIS A 46 -34.26 -17.35 -8.69
N THR A 47 -32.98 -17.63 -8.97
CA THR A 47 -31.96 -16.59 -9.12
C THR A 47 -32.23 -15.65 -10.30
N ALA A 48 -32.92 -16.15 -11.32
CA ALA A 48 -33.40 -15.37 -12.46
C ALA A 48 -34.66 -14.54 -12.13
N GLY A 49 -35.19 -14.58 -10.90
CA GLY A 49 -36.32 -13.75 -10.44
C GLY A 49 -37.68 -14.44 -10.50
N VAL A 50 -37.75 -15.69 -10.94
CA VAL A 50 -38.97 -16.51 -10.80
C VAL A 50 -39.19 -16.82 -9.32
N ARG A 51 -40.45 -16.97 -8.89
CA ARG A 51 -40.80 -17.41 -7.53
C ARG A 51 -41.39 -18.82 -7.58
N PRO A 52 -40.56 -19.88 -7.52
CA PRO A 52 -41.06 -21.24 -7.44
C PRO A 52 -41.88 -21.46 -6.16
N ASP A 53 -42.89 -22.31 -6.22
CA ASP A 53 -43.52 -22.83 -5.01
C ASP A 53 -42.63 -23.90 -4.38
N TRP A 54 -41.78 -23.47 -3.45
CA TRP A 54 -40.90 -24.38 -2.72
C TRP A 54 -41.66 -25.43 -1.91
N ARG A 55 -42.91 -25.15 -1.50
CA ARG A 55 -43.71 -26.13 -0.76
C ARG A 55 -44.09 -27.34 -1.61
N ALA A 56 -44.16 -27.19 -2.93
CA ALA A 56 -44.39 -28.30 -3.84
C ALA A 56 -43.17 -29.24 -3.98
N LEU A 57 -41.97 -28.78 -3.60
CA LEU A 57 -40.71 -29.54 -3.69
C LEU A 57 -40.39 -30.31 -2.40
N PHE A 58 -40.91 -29.86 -1.25
CA PHE A 58 -40.61 -30.45 0.05
C PHE A 58 -41.76 -31.34 0.56
N PRO A 59 -41.46 -32.49 1.21
CA PRO A 59 -42.47 -33.31 1.85
C PRO A 59 -43.27 -32.53 2.91
N ALA A 60 -44.54 -32.91 3.08
CA ALA A 60 -45.39 -32.37 4.15
C ALA A 60 -44.72 -32.60 5.52
N GLY A 61 -44.58 -31.53 6.32
CA GLY A 61 -43.91 -31.56 7.62
C GLY A 61 -42.45 -31.10 7.64
N THR A 62 -41.90 -30.65 6.50
CA THR A 62 -40.57 -30.03 6.45
C THR A 62 -40.56 -28.73 7.26
N VAL A 63 -39.71 -28.65 8.29
CA VAL A 63 -39.56 -27.48 9.16
C VAL A 63 -38.39 -26.62 8.65
N PRO A 64 -38.55 -25.28 8.55
CA PRO A 64 -37.44 -24.39 8.21
C PRO A 64 -36.30 -24.51 9.23
N GLY A 65 -35.07 -24.71 8.77
CA GLY A 65 -33.88 -24.68 9.64
C GLY A 65 -33.43 -23.25 9.94
N GLU A 66 -32.72 -23.07 11.05
CA GLU A 66 -32.00 -21.82 11.31
C GLU A 66 -30.86 -21.68 10.31
N LEU A 67 -30.85 -20.57 9.57
CA LEU A 67 -29.75 -20.22 8.68
C LEU A 67 -28.76 -19.34 9.44
N PRO A 68 -27.45 -19.44 9.14
CA PRO A 68 -26.47 -18.47 9.61
C PRO A 68 -26.94 -17.04 9.27
N THR A 69 -26.72 -16.11 10.20
CA THR A 69 -27.02 -14.70 9.93
C THR A 69 -26.17 -14.18 8.77
N TYR A 70 -26.68 -13.15 8.08
CA TYR A 70 -25.96 -12.47 7.00
C TYR A 70 -24.51 -12.18 7.40
N ALA A 71 -23.56 -12.55 6.53
CA ALA A 71 -22.14 -12.31 6.75
C ALA A 71 -21.84 -10.81 6.55
N PHE A 72 -22.03 -10.00 7.59
CA PHE A 72 -21.71 -8.58 7.54
C PHE A 72 -20.22 -8.40 7.22
N GLY A 73 -19.90 -7.68 6.14
CA GLY A 73 -18.55 -7.23 5.85
C GLY A 73 -18.13 -6.24 6.94
N GLY A 74 -17.37 -6.70 7.93
CA GLY A 74 -17.06 -6.01 9.18
C GLY A 74 -16.24 -4.73 9.03
N ARG A 75 -16.82 -3.71 8.39
CA ARG A 75 -16.26 -2.36 8.29
C ARG A 75 -16.72 -1.54 9.48
N ARG A 76 -15.76 -0.92 10.16
CA ARG A 76 -16.01 -0.10 11.35
C ARG A 76 -16.55 1.27 10.94
N TYR A 77 -17.87 1.45 11.00
CA TYR A 77 -18.55 2.73 10.74
C TYR A 77 -18.83 3.50 12.03
N TRP A 78 -17.79 3.72 12.84
CA TRP A 78 -17.86 4.60 14.00
C TRP A 78 -17.45 6.02 13.61
N LEU A 79 -18.16 7.03 14.12
CA LEU A 79 -17.66 8.40 14.12
C LEU A 79 -16.37 8.41 14.95
N SER A 80 -15.24 8.47 14.26
CA SER A 80 -13.96 8.71 14.90
C SER A 80 -14.01 10.14 15.40
N GLN A 81 -14.24 10.32 16.70
CA GLN A 81 -14.01 11.61 17.33
C GLN A 81 -12.50 11.84 17.25
N THR A 82 -12.05 12.53 16.21
CA THR A 82 -10.81 13.27 16.29
C THR A 82 -10.99 14.18 17.49
N PRO A 83 -10.19 14.07 18.57
CA PRO A 83 -10.28 15.02 19.66
C PRO A 83 -10.18 16.40 19.01
N PRO A 84 -11.08 17.35 19.34
CA PRO A 84 -11.12 18.62 18.65
C PRO A 84 -9.72 19.21 18.70
N THR A 85 -9.08 19.33 17.54
CA THR A 85 -8.07 20.37 17.32
C THR A 85 -8.73 21.62 17.86
N ALA A 86 -8.13 22.21 18.91
CA ALA A 86 -8.66 23.39 19.59
C ALA A 86 -9.27 24.31 18.54
N SER A 87 -10.55 24.66 18.70
CA SER A 87 -11.33 25.37 17.70
C SER A 87 -10.56 26.59 17.22
N ALA A 88 -9.87 26.45 16.10
CA ALA A 88 -9.17 27.55 15.48
C ALA A 88 -10.23 28.48 14.88
N PRO A 89 -10.13 29.80 15.08
CA PRO A 89 -11.00 30.73 14.38
C PRO A 89 -10.87 30.50 12.87
N ALA A 90 -12.00 30.48 12.18
CA ALA A 90 -12.04 30.32 10.74
C ALA A 90 -11.49 31.57 10.06
N GLY A 91 -10.51 31.44 9.15
CA GLY A 91 -10.14 32.55 8.25
C GLY A 91 -8.69 32.62 7.74
N GLY A 92 -7.73 31.89 8.30
CA GLY A 92 -6.32 31.99 7.90
C GLY A 92 -5.72 30.72 7.28
N PRO A 93 -4.56 30.81 6.59
CA PRO A 93 -3.78 29.65 6.18
C PRO A 93 -3.51 28.75 7.39
N ARG A 94 -3.79 27.45 7.23
CA ARG A 94 -3.67 26.47 8.32
C ARG A 94 -2.23 26.03 8.47
N HIS A 95 -1.65 26.24 9.66
CA HIS A 95 -0.36 25.67 10.03
C HIS A 95 -0.48 24.14 10.19
N PRO A 96 0.41 23.34 9.58
CA PRO A 96 0.35 21.87 9.63
C PRO A 96 0.31 21.28 11.05
N LEU A 97 0.90 21.97 12.03
CA LEU A 97 0.94 21.56 13.43
C LEU A 97 0.11 22.44 14.39
N LEU A 98 -0.15 23.70 14.02
CA LEU A 98 -0.66 24.74 14.94
C LEU A 98 -2.03 25.29 14.50
N GLY A 99 -2.68 24.69 13.50
CA GLY A 99 -4.01 25.09 13.09
C GLY A 99 -4.08 26.52 12.54
N GLY A 100 -5.19 27.21 12.77
CA GLY A 100 -5.41 28.59 12.30
C GLY A 100 -4.71 29.64 13.17
N ALA A 101 -4.44 30.80 12.57
CA ALA A 101 -3.89 31.98 13.24
C ALA A 101 -5.03 32.89 13.74
N LEU A 102 -4.88 33.45 14.93
CA LEU A 102 -5.68 34.56 15.45
C LEU A 102 -4.85 35.84 15.37
N GLU A 103 -5.32 36.84 14.62
CA GLU A 103 -4.75 38.18 14.69
C GLU A 103 -5.28 38.91 15.92
N LEU A 104 -4.38 39.55 16.67
CA LEU A 104 -4.70 40.38 17.81
C LEU A 104 -4.77 41.86 17.38
N ALA A 105 -5.45 42.67 18.17
CA ALA A 105 -5.66 44.10 17.87
C ALA A 105 -4.36 44.91 17.87
N ASP A 106 -3.28 44.37 18.45
CA ASP A 106 -1.94 44.94 18.44
C ASP A 106 -1.11 44.50 17.22
N GLY A 107 -1.74 43.84 16.24
CA GLY A 107 -1.13 43.37 15.00
C GLY A 107 -0.24 42.13 15.12
N SER A 108 -0.13 41.56 16.33
CA SER A 108 0.51 40.26 16.52
C SER A 108 -0.41 39.12 16.10
N THR A 109 0.16 37.97 15.75
CA THR A 109 -0.58 36.75 15.43
C THR A 109 -0.28 35.64 16.41
N VAL A 110 -1.32 34.91 16.81
CA VAL A 110 -1.24 33.78 17.74
C VAL A 110 -1.72 32.52 17.04
N HIS A 111 -0.86 31.52 16.95
CA HIS A 111 -1.17 30.19 16.42
C HIS A 111 -1.26 29.20 17.58
N THR A 112 -2.30 28.35 17.59
CA THR A 112 -2.53 27.39 18.67
C THR A 112 -2.75 25.98 18.15
N GLY A 113 -1.88 25.06 18.55
CA GLY A 113 -1.97 23.65 18.19
C GLY A 113 -2.15 22.75 19.40
N ARG A 114 -2.50 21.50 19.12
CA ARG A 114 -2.43 20.41 20.09
C ARG A 114 -1.50 19.33 19.55
N LEU A 115 -0.44 19.04 20.27
CA LEU A 115 0.55 18.04 19.87
C LEU A 115 0.48 16.82 20.79
N SER A 116 0.45 15.63 20.21
CA SER A 116 0.66 14.36 20.91
C SER A 116 1.52 13.45 20.02
N SER A 117 2.24 12.51 20.64
CA SER A 117 3.02 11.50 19.92
C SER A 117 2.15 10.61 19.03
N SER A 118 0.90 10.35 19.46
CA SER A 118 -0.09 9.57 18.72
C SER A 118 -0.63 10.28 17.48
N ALA A 119 -0.82 11.60 17.53
CA ALA A 119 -1.29 12.39 16.40
C ALA A 119 -0.16 12.75 15.43
N HIS A 120 1.07 12.90 15.93
CA HIS A 120 2.24 13.27 15.15
C HIS A 120 3.44 12.34 15.43
N PRO A 121 3.45 11.11 14.86
CA PRO A 121 4.52 10.13 15.10
C PRO A 121 5.93 10.64 14.74
N ARG A 122 6.04 11.56 13.77
CA ARG A 122 7.32 12.19 13.36
C ARG A 122 7.94 13.09 14.43
N LEU A 123 7.18 13.49 15.43
CA LEU A 123 7.64 14.30 16.56
C LEU A 123 7.95 13.43 17.81
N ALA A 124 7.66 12.13 17.77
CA ALA A 124 7.93 11.23 18.88
C ALA A 124 9.45 11.01 19.08
N GLY A 125 9.88 10.88 20.34
CA GLY A 125 11.27 10.54 20.69
C GLY A 125 12.31 11.65 20.53
N ARG A 126 11.93 12.85 20.05
CA ARG A 126 12.83 14.00 19.89
C ARG A 126 12.26 15.29 20.49
N PRO A 127 13.11 16.26 20.90
CA PRO A 127 12.65 17.61 21.17
C PRO A 127 12.02 18.23 19.92
N VAL A 128 10.94 18.98 20.10
CA VAL A 128 10.32 19.81 19.07
C VAL A 128 11.03 21.17 19.06
N GLY A 129 11.65 21.52 17.95
CA GLY A 129 12.33 22.81 17.75
C GLY A 129 11.34 23.94 17.46
N ALA A 130 11.78 25.19 17.62
CA ALA A 130 10.96 26.35 17.23
C ALA A 130 10.75 26.39 15.70
N GLU A 131 11.73 25.90 14.95
CA GLU A 131 11.71 25.69 13.50
C GLU A 131 10.65 24.68 13.05
N ASP A 132 10.37 23.62 13.82
CA ASP A 132 9.31 22.65 13.49
C ASP A 132 7.91 23.31 13.50
N LEU A 133 7.77 24.42 14.24
CA LEU A 133 6.51 25.13 14.49
C LEU A 133 6.27 26.31 13.56
N LEU A 134 7.23 26.64 12.68
CA LEU A 134 7.11 27.75 11.75
C LEU A 134 6.72 27.25 10.35
N PRO A 135 5.83 27.98 9.64
CA PRO A 135 5.53 27.68 8.26
C PRO A 135 6.71 28.11 7.35
N GLY A 136 7.46 27.13 6.84
CA GLY A 136 8.48 27.33 5.80
C GLY A 136 9.89 27.66 6.32
N GLU A 137 10.84 27.84 5.40
CA GLU A 137 12.23 28.20 5.69
C GLU A 137 12.38 29.70 5.92
N VAL A 138 11.78 30.22 7.00
CA VAL A 138 12.00 31.61 7.41
C VAL A 138 13.24 31.66 8.30
N PRO A 139 14.21 32.56 8.05
CA PRO A 139 15.35 32.75 8.94
C PRO A 139 14.86 33.12 10.35
N LEU A 140 14.98 32.17 11.27
CA LEU A 140 14.67 32.34 12.69
C LEU A 140 15.99 32.31 13.48
N VAL A 141 16.26 33.38 14.21
CA VAL A 141 17.27 33.37 15.27
C VAL A 141 16.53 33.28 16.59
N TYR A 142 16.75 32.21 17.36
CA TYR A 142 16.07 32.02 18.64
C TYR A 142 17.00 31.55 19.74
N ARG A 143 16.60 31.87 20.97
CA ARG A 143 17.19 31.36 22.20
C ARG A 143 16.27 30.29 22.78
N GLN A 144 16.75 29.05 22.78
CA GLN A 144 16.09 27.96 23.49
C GLN A 144 16.20 28.21 25.01
N HIS A 145 15.07 28.14 25.71
CA HIS A 145 14.99 28.18 27.16
C HIS A 145 14.91 26.77 27.75
N VAL A 146 13.94 25.97 27.30
CA VAL A 146 13.72 24.58 27.74
C VAL A 146 13.25 23.76 26.53
N PRO A 147 13.77 22.55 26.28
CA PRO A 147 13.32 21.72 25.17
C PRO A 147 11.83 21.38 25.30
N LEU A 148 11.07 21.59 24.23
CA LEU A 148 9.68 21.14 24.14
C LEU A 148 9.69 19.64 23.83
N ARG A 149 9.20 18.78 24.73
CA ARG A 149 9.15 17.32 24.53
C ARG A 149 7.71 16.83 24.67
N LEU A 150 7.30 15.97 23.75
CA LEU A 150 5.99 15.32 23.84
C LEU A 150 6.01 14.26 24.96
N PRO A 151 4.94 14.16 25.77
CA PRO A 151 4.82 13.12 26.79
C PRO A 151 4.89 11.70 26.18
N GLU A 152 5.70 10.83 26.79
CA GLU A 152 5.88 9.44 26.33
C GLU A 152 4.67 8.55 26.63
N ASP A 153 3.87 8.93 27.63
CA ASP A 153 2.61 8.28 28.03
C ASP A 153 1.45 8.52 27.03
N GLY A 154 1.70 9.23 25.93
CA GLY A 154 0.70 9.58 24.93
C GLY A 154 -0.14 10.81 25.28
N GLY A 155 0.21 11.52 26.37
CA GLY A 155 -0.41 12.79 26.74
C GLY A 155 -0.27 13.87 25.64
N ALA A 156 -1.22 14.81 25.64
CA ALA A 156 -1.22 15.92 24.68
C ALA A 156 -0.76 17.23 25.32
N LEU A 157 -0.12 18.10 24.54
CA LEU A 157 0.25 19.46 24.91
C LEU A 157 -0.55 20.46 24.08
N ASP A 158 -1.13 21.47 24.74
CA ASP A 158 -1.54 22.70 24.05
C ASP A 158 -0.25 23.51 23.77
N VAL A 159 -0.07 23.94 22.53
CA VAL A 159 1.10 24.73 22.08
C VAL A 159 0.62 26.06 21.54
N GLN A 160 1.30 27.14 21.91
CA GLN A 160 1.03 28.50 21.46
C GLN A 160 2.30 29.12 20.88
N LEU A 161 2.21 29.59 19.64
CA LEU A 161 3.23 30.39 18.97
C LEU A 161 2.68 31.80 18.81
N THR A 162 3.41 32.80 19.30
CA THR A 162 3.08 34.22 19.09
C THR A 162 4.13 34.85 18.20
N VAL A 163 3.68 35.53 17.14
CA VAL A 163 4.50 36.31 16.23
C VAL A 163 4.09 37.78 16.35
N GLY A 164 5.02 38.64 16.72
CA GLY A 164 4.78 40.07 16.88
C GLY A 164 4.59 40.81 15.55
N GLU A 165 4.19 42.07 15.67
CA GLU A 165 4.27 43.03 14.58
C GLU A 165 5.71 43.16 14.05
N PRO A 166 5.87 43.54 12.77
CA PRO A 166 7.19 43.83 12.24
C PRO A 166 7.70 45.15 12.85
N ASP A 167 8.95 45.16 13.30
CA ASP A 167 9.65 46.40 13.65
C ASP A 167 9.99 47.23 12.40
N GLU A 168 10.63 48.38 12.59
CA GLU A 168 11.07 49.27 11.49
C GLU A 168 12.01 48.58 10.47
N HIS A 169 12.64 47.47 10.87
CA HIS A 169 13.56 46.68 10.05
C HIS A 169 12.89 45.42 9.47
N GLY A 170 11.58 45.24 9.68
CA GLY A 170 10.83 44.08 9.22
C GLY A 170 11.03 42.82 10.07
N HIS A 171 11.64 42.93 11.24
CA HIS A 171 11.81 41.81 12.16
C HIS A 171 10.58 41.59 13.02
N ARG A 172 10.23 40.33 13.29
CA ARG A 172 9.08 39.97 14.13
C ARG A 172 9.55 39.17 15.33
N GLY A 173 9.20 39.61 16.54
CA GLY A 173 9.45 38.83 17.75
C GLY A 173 8.64 37.54 17.75
N VAL A 174 9.23 36.44 18.20
CA VAL A 174 8.58 35.12 18.25
C VAL A 174 8.73 34.51 19.63
N THR A 175 7.64 33.96 20.17
CA THR A 175 7.69 33.16 21.40
C THR A 175 6.91 31.86 21.25
N VAL A 176 7.46 30.79 21.83
CA VAL A 176 6.85 29.45 21.85
C VAL A 176 6.55 29.05 23.28
N HIS A 177 5.29 28.71 23.55
CA HIS A 177 4.81 28.26 24.84
C HIS A 177 4.09 26.91 24.72
N SER A 178 4.19 26.08 25.75
CA SER A 178 3.35 24.88 25.85
C SER A 178 2.80 24.68 27.25
N ARG A 179 1.74 23.90 27.36
CA ARG A 179 1.26 23.34 28.62
C ARG A 179 0.61 21.97 28.40
N PRO A 180 0.63 21.08 29.41
CA PRO A 180 -0.16 19.86 29.36
C PRO A 180 -1.64 20.13 29.17
N VAL A 181 -2.30 19.32 28.35
CA VAL A 181 -3.76 19.28 28.27
C VAL A 181 -4.28 18.63 29.55
N PRO A 182 -5.13 19.32 30.34
CA PRO A 182 -5.70 18.73 31.55
C PRO A 182 -6.63 17.56 31.19
N ASP A 183 -6.59 16.49 31.97
CA ASP A 183 -7.52 15.37 31.83
C ASP A 183 -8.97 15.86 31.93
N SER A 184 -9.84 15.29 31.10
CA SER A 184 -11.25 15.68 30.92
C SER A 184 -12.16 15.50 32.16
N GLY A 185 -11.59 15.11 33.30
CA GLY A 185 -12.27 15.03 34.60
C GLY A 185 -11.59 15.81 35.74
N ALA A 186 -10.42 16.41 35.52
CA ALA A 186 -9.66 17.08 36.56
C ALA A 186 -10.22 18.47 36.87
N ARG A 187 -10.98 18.61 37.97
CA ARG A 187 -11.35 19.93 38.53
C ARG A 187 -10.15 20.51 39.27
N GLY A 188 -9.27 21.20 38.54
CA GLY A 188 -8.09 21.87 39.08
C GLY A 188 -7.74 23.14 38.32
N ARG A 189 -6.82 23.94 38.88
CA ARG A 189 -6.25 25.11 38.19
C ARG A 189 -5.49 24.62 36.95
N LYS A 190 -5.74 25.23 35.79
CA LYS A 190 -5.02 24.88 34.55
C LYS A 190 -3.50 25.00 34.76
N PRO A 191 -2.70 24.08 34.19
CA PRO A 191 -1.25 24.18 34.24
C PRO A 191 -0.78 25.53 33.69
N ALA A 192 0.26 26.10 34.30
CA ALA A 192 0.89 27.31 33.80
C ALA A 192 1.58 27.02 32.46
N TRP A 193 1.64 28.03 31.60
CA TRP A 193 2.40 27.96 30.36
C TRP A 193 3.89 27.95 30.65
N VAL A 194 4.63 27.07 29.97
CA VAL A 194 6.08 27.02 29.97
C VAL A 194 6.59 27.66 28.68
N ARG A 195 7.52 28.60 28.78
CA ARG A 195 8.18 29.20 27.63
C ARG A 195 9.36 28.35 27.19
N HIS A 196 9.35 27.91 25.94
CA HIS A 196 10.35 27.03 25.36
C HIS A 196 11.41 27.76 24.55
N ALA A 197 10.99 28.75 23.77
CA ALA A 197 11.87 29.54 22.93
C ALA A 197 11.37 30.97 22.80
N GLU A 198 12.32 31.88 22.59
CA GLU A 198 12.09 33.29 22.26
C GLU A 198 13.09 33.69 21.19
N GLY A 199 12.66 34.38 20.15
CA GLY A 199 13.50 34.68 19.00
C GLY A 199 12.95 35.80 18.14
N VAL A 200 13.59 35.99 16.99
CA VAL A 200 13.28 37.02 16.02
C VAL A 200 13.27 36.39 14.62
N LEU A 201 12.19 36.62 13.88
CA LEU A 201 12.08 36.31 12.46
C LEU A 201 12.52 37.52 11.65
N ALA A 202 13.42 37.32 10.69
CA ALA A 202 13.75 38.34 9.70
C ALA A 202 12.95 38.13 8.42
N ALA A 203 12.45 39.21 7.83
CA ALA A 203 11.90 39.18 6.48
C ALA A 203 13.03 38.91 5.47
N GLY A 204 13.23 37.64 5.11
CA GLY A 204 13.96 37.30 3.90
C GLY A 204 13.17 37.77 2.65
N PRO A 205 13.83 37.99 1.50
CA PRO A 205 13.10 38.21 0.26
C PRO A 205 12.08 37.08 0.08
N ALA A 206 10.82 37.44 -0.19
CA ALA A 206 9.77 36.47 -0.43
C ALA A 206 10.27 35.46 -1.47
N PRO A 207 10.34 34.15 -1.15
CA PRO A 207 10.64 33.18 -2.18
C PRO A 207 9.61 33.35 -3.29
N GLY A 208 10.09 33.39 -4.54
CA GLY A 208 9.22 33.22 -5.71
C GLY A 208 8.34 31.98 -5.52
N PRO A 209 7.23 31.85 -6.27
CA PRO A 209 6.25 30.78 -6.08
C PRO A 209 6.97 29.47 -5.83
N ALA A 210 6.82 28.95 -4.61
CA ALA A 210 7.57 27.82 -4.12
C ALA A 210 7.46 26.68 -5.14
N GLU A 211 8.59 26.31 -5.74
CA GLU A 211 8.72 24.93 -6.19
C GLU A 211 8.52 24.08 -4.94
N SER A 212 7.33 23.47 -4.89
CA SER A 212 6.94 22.31 -4.08
C SER A 212 8.09 21.78 -3.20
N GLY A 213 7.89 21.79 -1.88
CA GLY A 213 8.76 21.12 -0.90
C GLY A 213 9.13 19.70 -1.34
N PRO A 214 10.19 19.09 -0.77
CA PRO A 214 10.96 18.01 -1.40
C PRO A 214 10.05 17.11 -2.22
N ARG A 215 10.17 17.20 -3.56
CA ARG A 215 9.42 16.34 -4.48
C ARG A 215 9.52 14.92 -3.93
N PRO A 216 8.43 14.14 -3.84
CA PRO A 216 8.52 12.78 -3.34
C PRO A 216 9.62 12.08 -4.13
N ALA A 217 10.71 11.72 -3.44
CA ALA A 217 11.81 11.05 -4.08
C ALA A 217 11.25 9.77 -4.70
N LEU A 218 11.51 9.56 -5.99
CA LEU A 218 11.25 8.26 -6.59
C LEU A 218 12.13 7.26 -5.84
N HIS A 219 11.59 6.09 -5.52
CA HIS A 219 12.38 5.03 -4.89
C HIS A 219 12.63 3.96 -5.93
N ARG A 220 13.84 3.40 -5.93
CA ARG A 220 14.17 2.19 -6.70
C ARG A 220 14.42 1.04 -5.74
N LEU A 221 14.19 -0.17 -6.24
CA LEU A 221 14.65 -1.37 -5.57
C LEU A 221 16.15 -1.51 -5.80
N ASP A 222 16.91 -1.71 -4.73
CA ASP A 222 18.34 -2.02 -4.77
C ASP A 222 18.61 -3.31 -4.01
N TRP A 223 19.63 -4.04 -4.44
CA TRP A 223 19.98 -5.35 -3.87
C TRP A 223 21.32 -5.22 -3.15
N ILE A 224 21.24 -5.12 -1.83
CA ILE A 224 22.42 -4.87 -0.99
C ILE A 224 23.05 -6.20 -0.65
N ARG A 225 24.36 -6.33 -0.90
CA ARG A 225 25.15 -7.49 -0.48
C ARG A 225 25.11 -7.64 1.04
N VAL A 226 24.84 -8.85 1.51
CA VAL A 226 24.90 -9.21 2.92
C VAL A 226 26.02 -10.23 3.14
N PRO A 227 26.89 -10.04 4.14
CA PRO A 227 27.89 -11.05 4.48
C PRO A 227 27.19 -12.32 4.99
N VAL A 228 27.47 -13.44 4.32
CA VAL A 228 27.09 -14.78 4.78
C VAL A 228 28.27 -15.40 5.54
N PRO A 229 28.10 -15.90 6.77
CA PRO A 229 29.21 -16.50 7.54
C PRO A 229 29.79 -17.72 6.81
N ALA A 230 31.09 -17.70 6.52
CA ALA A 230 31.79 -18.78 5.83
C ALA A 230 31.91 -20.08 6.66
N ASP A 231 31.73 -20.00 7.98
CA ASP A 231 31.92 -21.12 8.92
C ASP A 231 30.64 -21.95 9.16
N ALA A 232 29.55 -21.67 8.43
CA ALA A 232 28.29 -22.42 8.51
C ALA A 232 28.29 -23.75 7.71
N VAL A 233 29.46 -24.26 7.32
CA VAL A 233 29.61 -25.52 6.54
C VAL A 233 29.80 -26.75 7.45
N SER A 234 29.33 -26.67 8.71
CA SER A 234 29.25 -27.86 9.57
C SER A 234 27.86 -28.47 9.40
N GLU A 235 27.80 -29.60 8.69
CA GLU A 235 26.64 -30.48 8.37
C GLU A 235 25.23 -29.84 8.36
N PRO A 236 24.46 -29.98 7.28
CA PRO A 236 23.17 -29.30 7.10
C PRO A 236 22.16 -29.72 8.17
N ALA A 237 22.09 -28.95 9.24
CA ALA A 237 20.96 -28.97 10.14
C ALA A 237 19.95 -27.98 9.57
N ALA A 238 19.28 -28.39 8.47
CA ALA A 238 18.07 -27.71 8.03
C ALA A 238 17.22 -27.47 9.27
N GLU A 239 17.01 -26.19 9.64
CA GLU A 239 16.25 -25.87 10.85
C GLU A 239 14.96 -26.68 10.82
N PRO A 240 14.68 -27.52 11.84
CA PRO A 240 13.53 -28.41 11.81
C PRO A 240 12.27 -27.61 11.51
N GLY A 241 11.62 -27.92 10.39
CA GLY A 241 10.47 -27.17 9.89
C GLY A 241 10.77 -26.14 8.79
N THR A 242 11.80 -26.30 7.95
CA THR A 242 11.91 -25.54 6.70
C THR A 242 11.49 -26.40 5.50
N VAL A 243 10.52 -25.94 4.71
CA VAL A 243 10.03 -26.63 3.50
C VAL A 243 10.44 -25.83 2.27
N PHE A 244 11.20 -26.43 1.36
CA PHE A 244 11.59 -25.80 0.10
C PHE A 244 10.61 -26.17 -1.01
N VAL A 245 10.13 -25.17 -1.74
CA VAL A 245 9.30 -25.35 -2.93
C VAL A 245 9.95 -24.63 -4.09
N ARG A 246 10.37 -25.40 -5.10
CA ARG A 246 10.94 -24.84 -6.33
C ARG A 246 9.81 -24.38 -7.25
N CYS A 247 9.79 -23.10 -7.57
CA CYS A 247 8.82 -22.45 -8.45
C CYS A 247 9.49 -22.12 -9.79
N VAL A 248 10.06 -23.13 -10.44
CA VAL A 248 10.60 -23.01 -11.80
C VAL A 248 9.64 -23.66 -12.78
N ASP A 249 9.59 -23.12 -13.99
CA ASP A 249 8.82 -23.71 -15.07
C ASP A 249 9.61 -24.86 -15.71
N GLU A 250 9.02 -26.06 -15.74
CA GLU A 250 9.51 -27.20 -16.55
C GLU A 250 8.79 -27.26 -17.91
N GLY A 251 7.85 -26.34 -18.17
CA GLY A 251 7.01 -26.29 -19.36
C GLY A 251 7.55 -25.34 -20.43
N SER A 252 7.83 -25.90 -21.62
CA SER A 252 8.26 -25.19 -22.84
C SER A 252 7.11 -24.42 -23.53
N GLY A 253 6.36 -23.60 -22.80
CA GLY A 253 5.33 -22.74 -23.39
C GLY A 253 5.89 -21.39 -23.81
N ASP A 254 5.81 -21.04 -25.09
CA ASP A 254 6.28 -19.76 -25.63
C ASP A 254 5.49 -18.52 -25.14
N ASP A 255 4.38 -18.70 -24.40
CA ASP A 255 3.56 -17.60 -23.88
C ASP A 255 3.99 -17.18 -22.45
N PRO A 256 4.62 -16.00 -22.28
CA PRO A 256 5.04 -15.51 -20.97
C PRO A 256 3.88 -15.31 -19.98
N ALA A 257 2.68 -14.99 -20.46
CA ALA A 257 1.53 -14.77 -19.60
C ALA A 257 1.01 -16.09 -19.01
N ALA A 258 0.93 -17.14 -19.82
CA ALA A 258 0.60 -18.48 -19.35
C ALA A 258 1.62 -18.98 -18.31
N ARG A 259 2.92 -18.77 -18.54
CA ARG A 259 4.00 -19.13 -17.59
C ARG A 259 3.85 -18.39 -16.27
N ALA A 260 3.60 -17.08 -16.31
CA ALA A 260 3.35 -16.28 -15.10
C ALA A 260 2.13 -16.79 -14.30
N HIS A 261 1.01 -17.10 -14.98
CA HIS A 261 -0.18 -17.66 -14.34
C HIS A 261 0.07 -19.05 -13.75
N ALA A 262 0.83 -19.91 -14.44
CA ALA A 262 1.18 -21.23 -13.95
C ALA A 262 2.05 -21.16 -12.69
N ALA A 263 3.12 -20.36 -12.73
CA ALA A 263 4.00 -20.15 -11.59
C ALA A 263 3.27 -19.56 -10.38
N ALA A 264 2.42 -18.55 -10.60
CA ALA A 264 1.62 -17.96 -9.53
C ALA A 264 0.63 -18.97 -8.92
N ARG A 265 -0.03 -19.80 -9.74
CA ARG A 265 -0.96 -20.84 -9.25
C ARG A 265 -0.25 -21.90 -8.43
N GLN A 266 0.88 -22.40 -8.93
CA GLN A 266 1.70 -23.39 -8.22
C GLN A 266 2.19 -22.84 -6.88
N ALA A 267 2.68 -21.61 -6.86
CA ALA A 267 3.11 -20.95 -5.63
C ALA A 267 1.94 -20.74 -4.66
N LEU A 268 0.76 -20.33 -5.16
CA LEU A 268 -0.44 -20.15 -4.36
C LEU A 268 -0.88 -21.47 -3.71
N GLU A 269 -0.98 -22.54 -4.48
CA GLU A 269 -1.37 -23.86 -3.99
C GLU A 269 -0.38 -24.38 -2.94
N ALA A 270 0.93 -24.20 -3.17
CA ALA A 270 1.96 -24.58 -2.22
C ALA A 270 1.86 -23.79 -0.90
N VAL A 271 1.68 -22.47 -0.97
CA VAL A 271 1.53 -21.62 0.21
C VAL A 271 0.24 -21.95 0.96
N GLN A 272 -0.89 -22.07 0.27
CA GLN A 272 -2.17 -22.43 0.89
C GLN A 272 -2.14 -23.81 1.54
N GLY A 273 -1.60 -24.81 0.84
CA GLY A 273 -1.45 -26.17 1.36
C GLY A 273 -0.55 -26.21 2.58
N PHE A 274 0.59 -25.50 2.54
CA PHE A 274 1.50 -25.38 3.68
C PHE A 274 0.83 -24.72 4.88
N LEU A 275 0.14 -23.60 4.69
CA LEU A 275 -0.51 -22.86 5.77
C LEU A 275 -1.73 -23.58 6.36
N ALA A 276 -2.40 -24.43 5.57
CA ALA A 276 -3.53 -25.24 6.02
C ALA A 276 -3.12 -26.50 6.79
N ASP A 277 -1.87 -26.98 6.63
CA ASP A 277 -1.38 -28.16 7.34
C ASP A 277 -0.97 -27.80 8.79
N ASP A 278 -1.71 -28.31 9.77
CA ASP A 278 -1.42 -28.10 11.19
C ASP A 278 -0.03 -28.56 11.63
N ARG A 279 0.59 -29.52 10.90
CA ARG A 279 1.96 -30.00 11.17
C ARG A 279 3.02 -28.95 10.78
N SER A 280 2.66 -27.98 9.96
CA SER A 280 3.54 -26.86 9.59
C SER A 280 3.52 -25.73 10.62
N ARG A 281 2.78 -25.86 11.72
CA ARG A 281 2.75 -24.82 12.77
C ARG A 281 4.16 -24.57 13.32
N GLY A 282 4.65 -23.34 13.11
CA GLY A 282 6.00 -22.93 13.51
C GLY A 282 7.09 -23.20 12.46
N ALA A 283 6.76 -23.88 11.35
CA ALA A 283 7.63 -24.10 10.21
C ALA A 283 7.63 -22.89 9.26
N ARG A 284 8.63 -22.77 8.36
CA ARG A 284 8.61 -21.80 7.26
C ARG A 284 8.67 -22.49 5.89
N ILE A 285 8.05 -21.88 4.90
CA ILE A 285 8.14 -22.28 3.49
C ILE A 285 9.08 -21.33 2.76
N VAL A 286 10.02 -21.89 2.00
CA VAL A 286 10.96 -21.15 1.14
C VAL A 286 10.57 -21.39 -0.31
N LEU A 287 10.09 -20.34 -0.97
CA LEU A 287 9.78 -20.35 -2.39
C LEU A 287 11.07 -20.01 -3.15
N VAL A 288 11.59 -20.99 -3.89
CA VAL A 288 12.85 -20.87 -4.62
C VAL A 288 12.57 -20.61 -6.09
N THR A 289 13.04 -19.49 -6.60
CA THR A 289 12.99 -19.11 -8.02
C THR A 289 14.40 -19.03 -8.62
N GLU A 290 14.48 -19.07 -9.95
CA GLU A 290 15.73 -18.88 -10.69
C GLU A 290 15.55 -17.74 -11.70
N GLY A 291 16.35 -16.68 -11.57
CA GLY A 291 16.31 -15.52 -12.46
C GLY A 291 15.01 -14.68 -12.41
N ALA A 292 14.22 -14.76 -11.33
CA ALA A 292 12.96 -14.03 -11.19
C ALA A 292 13.15 -12.54 -10.86
N VAL A 293 14.34 -12.17 -10.39
CA VAL A 293 14.70 -10.80 -10.02
C VAL A 293 16.05 -10.43 -10.62
N ALA A 294 16.26 -9.12 -10.80
CA ALA A 294 17.54 -8.57 -11.24
C ALA A 294 18.30 -7.96 -10.05
N VAL A 295 19.52 -8.43 -9.82
CA VAL A 295 20.50 -7.87 -8.87
C VAL A 295 21.50 -6.98 -9.62
N GLY A 296 21.55 -5.69 -9.29
CA GLY A 296 22.40 -4.73 -9.99
C GLY A 296 21.88 -4.41 -11.40
N ASP A 297 22.77 -4.44 -12.38
CA ASP A 297 22.46 -4.09 -13.78
C ASP A 297 22.10 -5.31 -14.65
N GLU A 298 21.90 -6.49 -14.05
CA GLU A 298 21.48 -7.68 -14.79
C GLU A 298 20.02 -7.56 -15.28
N GLY A 299 19.68 -8.31 -16.34
CA GLY A 299 18.29 -8.44 -16.79
C GLY A 299 17.52 -9.48 -15.97
N VAL A 300 16.19 -9.35 -15.92
CA VAL A 300 15.33 -10.41 -15.37
C VAL A 300 15.32 -11.59 -16.36
N GLY A 301 15.83 -12.74 -15.92
CA GLY A 301 15.95 -13.95 -16.74
C GLY A 301 14.61 -14.66 -16.95
N ASP A 302 13.75 -14.69 -15.92
CA ASP A 302 12.40 -15.26 -15.99
C ASP A 302 11.34 -14.32 -15.42
N PRO A 303 10.75 -13.44 -16.24
CA PRO A 303 9.65 -12.58 -15.83
C PRO A 303 8.39 -13.33 -15.36
N GLY A 304 8.23 -14.60 -15.75
CA GLY A 304 7.12 -15.44 -15.28
C GLY A 304 7.23 -15.75 -13.80
N ALA A 305 8.44 -16.12 -13.34
CA ALA A 305 8.74 -16.36 -11.95
C ALA A 305 8.65 -15.09 -11.07
N ALA A 306 8.75 -13.89 -11.65
CA ALA A 306 8.52 -12.65 -10.91
C ALA A 306 7.08 -12.52 -10.35
N ALA A 307 6.10 -13.21 -10.94
CA ALA A 307 4.74 -13.26 -10.42
C ALA A 307 4.66 -13.97 -9.04
N VAL A 308 5.52 -14.96 -8.81
CA VAL A 308 5.67 -15.65 -7.51
C VAL A 308 6.09 -14.66 -6.43
N TRP A 309 7.03 -13.77 -6.75
CA TRP A 309 7.51 -12.74 -5.83
C TRP A 309 6.43 -11.71 -5.47
N GLY A 310 5.59 -11.33 -6.42
CA GLY A 310 4.44 -10.46 -6.16
C GLY A 310 3.42 -11.11 -5.21
N LEU A 311 3.04 -12.35 -5.50
CA LEU A 311 2.11 -13.13 -4.69
C LEU A 311 2.64 -13.39 -3.28
N ALA A 312 3.89 -13.83 -3.17
CA ALA A 312 4.50 -14.16 -1.90
C ALA A 312 4.70 -12.93 -1.00
N ARG A 313 4.93 -11.74 -1.55
CA ARG A 313 4.95 -10.49 -0.77
C ARG A 313 3.61 -10.18 -0.10
N ALA A 314 2.49 -10.49 -0.77
CA ALA A 314 1.17 -10.41 -0.14
C ALA A 314 1.06 -11.44 0.99
N ALA A 315 1.44 -12.70 0.74
CA ALA A 315 1.43 -13.76 1.75
C ALA A 315 2.34 -13.45 2.96
N GLN A 316 3.49 -12.82 2.76
CA GLN A 316 4.40 -12.36 3.82
C GLN A 316 3.75 -11.31 4.72
N SER A 317 2.91 -10.44 4.15
CA SER A 317 2.18 -9.41 4.90
C SER A 317 1.08 -10.03 5.77
N GLU A 318 0.45 -11.11 5.30
CA GLU A 318 -0.59 -11.85 6.03
C GLU A 318 -0.02 -12.84 7.06
N HIS A 319 1.14 -13.43 6.76
CA HIS A 319 1.80 -14.45 7.58
C HIS A 319 3.30 -14.13 7.81
N PRO A 320 3.62 -13.13 8.65
CA PRO A 320 5.00 -12.70 8.88
C PRO A 320 5.92 -13.84 9.35
N GLY A 321 7.11 -13.95 8.76
CA GLY A 321 8.13 -14.94 9.11
C GLY A 321 7.85 -16.38 8.64
N ARG A 322 6.68 -16.65 8.05
CA ARG A 322 6.29 -17.99 7.58
C ARG A 322 6.70 -18.27 6.14
N VAL A 323 6.80 -17.24 5.29
CA VAL A 323 7.09 -17.34 3.86
C VAL A 323 8.38 -16.59 3.55
N VAL A 324 9.36 -17.28 2.96
CA VAL A 324 10.64 -16.71 2.54
C VAL A 324 10.78 -16.85 1.03
N LEU A 325 11.27 -15.79 0.38
CA LEU A 325 11.60 -15.79 -1.05
C LEU A 325 13.10 -15.91 -1.24
N LEU A 326 13.52 -16.83 -2.11
CA LEU A 326 14.92 -17.02 -2.48
C LEU A 326 15.03 -17.13 -4.01
N ASP A 327 15.71 -16.17 -4.63
CA ASP A 327 16.08 -16.27 -6.05
C ASP A 327 17.53 -16.74 -6.16
N THR A 328 17.84 -17.61 -7.11
CA THR A 328 19.19 -18.14 -7.34
C THR A 328 19.60 -18.02 -8.81
N ASP A 329 20.89 -18.07 -9.07
CA ASP A 329 21.47 -18.22 -10.42
C ASP A 329 21.78 -19.68 -10.79
N GLY A 330 21.43 -20.63 -9.91
CA GLY A 330 21.59 -22.07 -10.15
C GLY A 330 23.02 -22.60 -10.04
N THR A 331 24.01 -21.74 -9.76
CA THR A 331 25.44 -22.12 -9.61
C THR A 331 25.67 -23.03 -8.40
N GLU A 332 26.75 -23.81 -8.42
CA GLU A 332 27.10 -24.71 -7.31
C GLU A 332 27.43 -23.91 -6.05
N GLU A 333 28.11 -22.78 -6.20
CA GLU A 333 28.42 -21.83 -5.13
C GLU A 333 27.14 -21.29 -4.48
N SER A 334 26.15 -20.88 -5.27
CA SER A 334 24.85 -20.43 -4.75
C SER A 334 24.08 -21.55 -4.06
N ARG A 335 24.16 -22.79 -4.55
CA ARG A 335 23.55 -23.96 -3.87
C ARG A 335 24.17 -24.21 -2.50
N GLY A 336 25.51 -24.12 -2.40
CA GLY A 336 26.23 -24.25 -1.13
C GLY A 336 25.93 -23.12 -0.14
N ALA A 337 25.51 -21.94 -0.61
CA ALA A 337 25.26 -20.76 0.21
C ALA A 337 23.82 -20.66 0.76
N VAL A 338 22.89 -21.53 0.36
CA VAL A 338 21.45 -21.43 0.70
C VAL A 338 21.22 -21.38 2.21
N GLU A 339 21.81 -22.30 2.97
CA GLU A 339 21.59 -22.38 4.42
C GLU A 339 22.14 -21.15 5.15
N ALA A 340 23.36 -20.73 4.79
CA ALA A 340 23.97 -19.53 5.34
C ALA A 340 23.14 -18.27 5.01
N ALA A 341 22.58 -18.19 3.81
CA ALA A 341 21.71 -17.08 3.41
C ALA A 341 20.41 -17.07 4.21
N LEU A 342 19.76 -18.22 4.43
CA LEU A 342 18.54 -18.31 5.24
C LEU A 342 18.79 -18.01 6.72
N ALA A 343 19.98 -18.31 7.24
CA ALA A 343 20.38 -17.99 8.61
C ALA A 343 20.48 -16.48 8.88
N THR A 344 20.53 -15.64 7.83
CA THR A 344 20.45 -14.17 7.99
C THR A 344 19.09 -13.70 8.54
N GLY A 345 18.05 -14.53 8.44
CA GLY A 345 16.70 -14.20 8.89
C GLY A 345 15.95 -13.25 7.96
N GLU A 346 16.52 -12.93 6.80
CA GLU A 346 15.92 -12.02 5.82
C GLU A 346 14.77 -12.71 5.07
N PRO A 347 13.61 -12.05 4.91
CA PRO A 347 12.44 -12.66 4.29
C PRO A 347 12.55 -12.78 2.76
N GLN A 348 13.49 -12.06 2.15
CA GLN A 348 13.69 -12.00 0.71
C GLN A 348 15.19 -11.95 0.41
N LEU A 349 15.66 -12.90 -0.38
CA LEU A 349 17.08 -13.11 -0.69
C LEU A 349 17.28 -13.38 -2.18
N ALA A 350 18.41 -12.94 -2.71
CA ALA A 350 18.91 -13.38 -4.01
C ALA A 350 20.36 -13.89 -3.85
N LEU A 351 20.67 -15.02 -4.48
CA LEU A 351 22.00 -15.62 -4.53
C LEU A 351 22.58 -15.50 -5.94
N ARG A 352 23.78 -14.92 -6.03
CA ARG A 352 24.58 -14.79 -7.26
C ARG A 352 26.02 -15.20 -6.97
N ALA A 353 26.52 -16.22 -7.64
CA ALA A 353 27.86 -16.79 -7.46
C ALA A 353 28.21 -17.02 -5.98
N GLY A 354 27.27 -17.57 -5.19
CA GLY A 354 27.45 -17.80 -3.75
C GLY A 354 27.33 -16.55 -2.86
N VAL A 355 27.08 -15.37 -3.42
CA VAL A 355 26.92 -14.11 -2.67
C VAL A 355 25.43 -13.84 -2.42
N ALA A 356 25.07 -13.57 -1.17
CA ALA A 356 23.71 -13.22 -0.76
C ALA A 356 23.45 -11.72 -0.87
N TYR A 357 22.27 -11.38 -1.40
CA TYR A 357 21.75 -10.02 -1.54
C TYR A 357 20.36 -9.92 -0.95
N VAL A 358 20.02 -8.75 -0.40
CA VAL A 358 18.70 -8.45 0.14
C VAL A 358 18.10 -7.21 -0.53
N PRO A 359 16.79 -7.21 -0.82
CA PRO A 359 16.14 -6.08 -1.44
C PRO A 359 15.92 -4.95 -0.43
N ARG A 360 16.21 -3.71 -0.83
CA ARG A 360 15.94 -2.48 -0.08
C ARG A 360 15.38 -1.42 -1.03
N LEU A 361 14.43 -0.63 -0.54
CA LEU A 361 14.00 0.58 -1.27
C LEU A 361 14.98 1.70 -0.95
N VAL A 362 15.63 2.23 -1.97
CA VAL A 362 16.54 3.38 -1.86
C VAL A 362 15.95 4.56 -2.61
N ALA A 363 16.10 5.76 -2.05
CA ALA A 363 15.73 6.98 -2.75
C ALA A 363 16.60 7.13 -4.00
N VAL A 364 15.95 7.31 -5.15
CA VAL A 364 16.61 7.77 -6.36
C VAL A 364 16.93 9.24 -6.13
N PRO A 365 18.21 9.63 -6.10
CA PRO A 365 18.54 11.04 -6.05
C PRO A 365 17.90 11.70 -7.27
N ALA A 366 17.30 12.87 -7.09
CA ALA A 366 16.94 13.68 -8.24
C ALA A 366 18.25 13.98 -8.97
N GLU A 367 18.50 13.28 -10.08
CA GLU A 367 19.64 13.64 -10.92
C GLU A 367 19.45 15.11 -11.30
N PRO A 368 20.50 15.94 -11.22
CA PRO A 368 20.47 17.23 -11.91
C PRO A 368 20.07 16.91 -13.35
N GLU A 369 19.12 17.68 -13.90
CA GLU A 369 18.56 17.50 -15.25
C GLU A 369 19.57 16.78 -16.16
N ALA A 370 19.28 15.52 -16.47
CA ALA A 370 20.20 14.70 -17.26
C ALA A 370 20.66 15.53 -18.46
N GLU A 371 21.97 15.61 -18.68
CA GLU A 371 22.56 16.23 -19.88
C GLU A 371 21.69 15.83 -21.08
N PRO A 372 21.12 16.78 -21.84
CA PRO A 372 20.16 16.47 -22.89
C PRO A 372 20.79 15.51 -23.90
N GLY A 373 20.45 14.21 -23.83
CA GLY A 373 21.03 13.21 -24.75
C GLY A 373 21.07 11.73 -24.32
N THR A 374 20.76 11.34 -23.08
CA THR A 374 20.80 9.91 -22.69
C THR A 374 19.57 9.12 -23.13
N VAL A 375 18.42 9.78 -23.29
CA VAL A 375 17.24 9.30 -24.01
C VAL A 375 16.71 10.48 -24.84
N GLY A 376 16.59 10.30 -26.15
CA GLY A 376 16.07 11.36 -27.03
C GLY A 376 14.65 11.77 -26.62
N PRO A 377 14.24 13.04 -26.88
CA PRO A 377 12.86 13.45 -26.66
C PRO A 377 11.89 12.54 -27.43
N LEU A 378 10.73 12.26 -26.85
CA LEU A 378 9.65 11.56 -27.55
C LEU A 378 9.35 12.26 -28.88
N ASP A 379 9.28 11.50 -29.97
CA ASP A 379 8.91 12.03 -31.28
C ASP A 379 7.44 12.51 -31.25
N PRO A 380 7.17 13.81 -31.36
CA PRO A 380 5.81 14.34 -31.29
C PRO A 380 4.94 13.91 -32.48
N ASP A 381 5.56 13.54 -33.60
CA ASP A 381 4.87 13.07 -34.80
C ASP A 381 4.73 11.53 -34.83
N GLY A 382 5.37 10.83 -33.89
CA GLY A 382 5.20 9.39 -33.65
C GLY A 382 3.85 9.04 -33.04
N THR A 383 3.46 7.75 -33.14
CA THR A 383 2.25 7.23 -32.49
C THR A 383 2.60 6.58 -31.15
N VAL A 384 1.95 7.02 -30.06
CA VAL A 384 2.13 6.45 -28.72
C VAL A 384 0.87 5.65 -28.33
N LEU A 385 1.06 4.36 -28.01
CA LEU A 385 0.00 3.48 -27.50
C LEU A 385 -0.01 3.52 -25.96
N VAL A 386 -1.18 3.78 -25.38
CA VAL A 386 -1.44 3.69 -23.94
C VAL A 386 -2.49 2.61 -23.70
N THR A 387 -2.06 1.41 -23.32
CA THR A 387 -3.00 0.33 -22.97
C THR A 387 -3.75 0.66 -21.69
N GLY A 388 -5.09 0.58 -21.70
CA GLY A 388 -5.91 1.07 -20.58
C GLY A 388 -6.00 2.60 -20.56
N GLY A 389 -5.82 3.25 -21.72
CA GLY A 389 -5.74 4.70 -21.86
C GLY A 389 -7.02 5.44 -21.47
N THR A 390 -8.16 4.76 -21.48
CA THR A 390 -9.46 5.30 -21.00
C THR A 390 -9.66 5.21 -19.49
N GLY A 391 -8.73 4.56 -18.77
CA GLY A 391 -8.72 4.50 -17.31
C GLY A 391 -8.28 5.81 -16.64
N THR A 392 -8.46 5.90 -15.32
CA THR A 392 -8.12 7.10 -14.53
C THR A 392 -6.67 7.54 -14.69
N LEU A 393 -5.73 6.60 -14.64
CA LEU A 393 -4.31 6.87 -14.87
C LEU A 393 -3.99 7.10 -16.35
N GLY A 394 -4.63 6.34 -17.25
CA GLY A 394 -4.46 6.46 -18.69
C GLY A 394 -4.75 7.87 -19.20
N GLY A 395 -5.83 8.49 -18.74
CA GLY A 395 -6.17 9.87 -19.10
C GLY A 395 -5.15 10.91 -18.60
N VAL A 396 -4.57 10.70 -17.40
CA VAL A 396 -3.53 11.58 -16.86
C VAL A 396 -2.24 11.47 -17.67
N VAL A 397 -1.82 10.23 -17.98
CA VAL A 397 -0.62 9.96 -18.79
C VAL A 397 -0.79 10.52 -20.21
N ALA A 398 -1.93 10.25 -20.85
CA ALA A 398 -2.25 10.80 -22.17
C ALA A 398 -2.17 12.32 -22.19
N ARG A 399 -2.78 13.00 -21.20
CA ARG A 399 -2.69 14.46 -21.08
C ARG A 399 -1.25 14.95 -20.90
N HIS A 400 -0.45 14.26 -20.10
CA HIS A 400 0.96 14.61 -19.89
C HIS A 400 1.77 14.49 -21.19
N LEU A 401 1.57 13.40 -21.94
CA LEU A 401 2.21 13.18 -23.24
C LEU A 401 1.86 14.28 -24.26
N VAL A 402 0.61 14.74 -24.31
CA VAL A 402 0.21 15.84 -25.20
C VAL A 402 0.77 17.19 -24.72
N VAL A 403 0.61 17.52 -23.44
CA VAL A 403 0.91 18.87 -22.92
C VAL A 403 2.42 19.11 -22.75
N VAL A 404 3.15 18.11 -22.26
CA VAL A 404 4.58 18.25 -21.92
C VAL A 404 5.47 17.76 -23.06
N HIS A 405 5.10 16.66 -23.71
CA HIS A 405 5.90 16.04 -24.76
C HIS A 405 5.39 16.32 -26.19
N GLY A 406 4.28 17.03 -26.35
CA GLY A 406 3.79 17.45 -27.67
C GLY A 406 3.30 16.32 -28.57
N VAL A 407 3.04 15.13 -28.02
CA VAL A 407 2.60 13.95 -28.79
C VAL A 407 1.27 14.22 -29.48
N ARG A 408 1.21 14.01 -30.79
CA ARG A 408 0.02 14.31 -31.62
C ARG A 408 -0.85 13.10 -31.94
N ARG A 409 -0.27 11.90 -31.87
CA ARG A 409 -0.95 10.65 -32.24
C ARG A 409 -0.96 9.70 -31.04
N LEU A 410 -2.11 9.57 -30.39
CA LEU A 410 -2.34 8.64 -29.28
C LEU A 410 -3.28 7.52 -29.72
N LEU A 411 -2.96 6.29 -29.35
CA LEU A 411 -3.84 5.13 -29.40
C LEU A 411 -4.13 4.71 -27.95
N LEU A 412 -5.39 4.76 -27.51
CA LEU A 412 -5.79 4.55 -26.11
C LEU A 412 -6.58 3.26 -25.88
#